data_AF-A0A067ND02-F1
#
_entry.id   AF-A0A067ND02-F1
#
_cell.length_a   1.000
_cell.length_b   1.000
_cell.length_c   1.000
_cell.angle_alpha   90.00
_cell.angle_beta   90.00
_cell.angle_gamma   90.00
#
_symmetry.space_group_name_H-M   'P 1'
#
loop_
_entity.id
_entity.type
_entity.pdbx_description
1 polymer ?
#
loop_
_entity_poly.entity_id
_entity_poly.type
_entity_poly.pdbx_seq_one_letter_code
_entity_poly.pdbx_strand_id
1 'polypeptide(L)'
;LHSSCCPNADRSFHRPTLSMQLYAVRNIKKGEEITTSYCNHLAPYAARQISLAPYGIRCDCPACVDHVGSDKNRLRISRVQDAVPAIVKWAANPGLPSDLLLTPSLKMLELLESEGLEATPQYLLVLYQT
;
A
#
# COMPACT_ATOMS: atom_id res chain seq x y z
N LEU A 1 -5.25 18.21 -6.32
CA LEU A 1 -5.55 16.78 -6.10
C LEU A 1 -6.16 16.63 -4.73
N HIS A 2 -7.28 15.91 -4.62
CA HIS A 2 -7.77 15.45 -3.33
C HIS A 2 -6.79 14.44 -2.73
N SER A 3 -6.67 14.43 -1.39
CA SER A 3 -5.80 13.49 -0.67
C SER A 3 -6.59 12.26 -0.22
N SER A 4 -6.13 11.08 -0.62
CA SER A 4 -6.70 9.81 -0.16
C SER A 4 -5.63 9.01 0.58
N CYS A 5 -6.00 8.40 1.72
CA CYS A 5 -5.14 7.42 2.39
C CYS A 5 -5.07 6.08 1.61
N CYS A 6 -5.88 5.94 0.56
CA CYS A 6 -5.98 4.81 -0.37
C CYS A 6 -5.85 5.33 -1.82
N PRO A 7 -4.74 5.98 -2.21
CA PRO A 7 -4.67 6.70 -3.47
C PRO A 7 -4.58 5.77 -4.68
N ASN A 8 -5.02 6.25 -5.85
CA ASN A 8 -4.90 5.52 -7.13
C ASN A 8 -3.72 5.98 -7.99
N ALA A 9 -3.01 7.03 -7.57
CA ALA A 9 -1.77 7.47 -8.16
C ALA A 9 -0.71 7.78 -7.09
N ASP A 10 0.54 7.62 -7.47
CA ASP A 10 1.70 7.95 -6.66
C ASP A 10 2.61 8.95 -7.39
N ARG A 11 3.41 9.68 -6.61
CA ARG A 11 4.27 10.75 -7.10
C ARG A 11 5.72 10.52 -6.71
N SER A 12 6.62 10.73 -7.65
CA SER A 12 8.06 10.70 -7.40
C SER A 12 8.74 11.94 -7.97
N PHE A 13 9.78 12.41 -7.30
CA PHE A 13 10.58 13.52 -7.81
C PHE A 13 11.77 12.97 -8.61
N HIS A 14 11.72 13.16 -9.93
CA HIS A 14 12.78 12.73 -10.84
C HIS A 14 13.88 13.80 -10.88
N ARG A 15 14.95 13.56 -10.10
CA ARG A 15 16.06 14.52 -9.95
C ARG A 15 16.75 14.90 -11.26
N PRO A 16 17.08 13.98 -12.19
CA PRO A 16 17.82 14.33 -13.41
C PRO A 16 17.10 15.35 -14.30
N THR A 17 15.77 15.32 -14.34
CA THR A 17 14.96 16.27 -15.13
C THR A 17 14.30 17.34 -14.27
N LEU A 18 14.57 17.37 -12.96
CA LEU A 18 13.95 18.27 -11.98
C LEU A 18 12.41 18.33 -12.09
N SER A 19 11.76 17.19 -12.32
CA SER A 19 10.31 17.12 -12.52
C SER A 19 9.64 16.21 -11.51
N MET A 20 8.39 16.56 -11.16
CA MET A 20 7.50 15.66 -10.44
C MET A 20 6.83 14.74 -11.45
N GLN A 21 6.96 13.43 -11.26
CA GLN A 21 6.25 12.41 -12.04
C GLN A 21 5.06 11.95 -11.23
N LEU A 22 3.91 11.82 -11.91
CA LEU A 22 2.68 11.26 -11.35
C LEU A 22 2.33 10.05 -12.22
N TYR A 23 2.15 8.89 -11.59
CA TYR A 23 1.81 7.66 -12.28
C TYR A 23 0.69 6.93 -11.55
N ALA A 24 -0.15 6.23 -12.30
CA ALA A 24 -1.18 5.38 -11.73
C ALA A 24 -0.54 4.17 -11.04
N VAL A 25 -1.06 3.78 -9.88
CA VAL A 25 -0.65 2.56 -9.15
C VAL A 25 -1.67 1.43 -9.30
N ARG A 26 -2.83 1.74 -9.87
CA ARG A 26 -3.89 0.80 -10.25
C ARG A 26 -4.70 1.34 -11.42
N ASN A 27 -5.60 0.52 -11.96
CA ASN A 27 -6.50 0.96 -13.03
C ASN A 27 -7.41 2.10 -12.54
N ILE A 28 -7.45 3.19 -13.29
CA ILE A 28 -8.29 4.37 -13.01
C ILE A 28 -9.37 4.44 -14.09
N LYS A 29 -10.65 4.41 -13.69
CA LYS A 29 -11.77 4.46 -14.64
C LYS A 29 -11.93 5.86 -15.23
N LYS A 30 -12.53 5.95 -16.43
CA LYS A 30 -12.88 7.25 -17.03
C LYS A 30 -13.82 8.02 -16.08
N GLY A 31 -13.42 9.23 -15.69
CA GLY A 31 -14.18 10.09 -14.78
C GLY A 31 -13.91 9.83 -13.29
N GLU A 32 -13.10 8.83 -12.94
CA GLU A 32 -12.61 8.65 -11.57
C GLU A 32 -11.57 9.75 -11.25
N GLU A 33 -11.65 10.31 -10.05
CA GLU A 33 -10.67 11.32 -9.61
C GLU A 33 -9.30 10.68 -9.38
N ILE A 34 -8.24 11.35 -9.87
CA ILE A 34 -6.86 10.99 -9.55
C ILE A 34 -6.50 11.55 -8.17
N THR A 35 -6.16 10.65 -7.24
CA THR A 35 -5.84 10.96 -5.85
C THR A 35 -4.42 10.54 -5.50
N THR A 36 -3.76 11.29 -4.61
CA THR A 36 -2.45 10.93 -4.03
C THR A 36 -2.52 10.98 -2.50
N SER A 37 -1.51 10.46 -1.80
CA SER A 37 -1.45 10.55 -0.33
C SER A 37 -0.55 11.67 0.17
N TYR A 38 -0.97 12.33 1.24
CA TYR A 38 -0.20 13.34 1.97
C TYR A 38 0.32 12.83 3.32
N CYS A 39 0.07 11.56 3.63
CA CYS A 39 0.47 10.92 4.88
C CYS A 39 1.12 9.57 4.62
N ASN A 40 1.76 9.00 5.64
CA ASN A 40 2.23 7.61 5.58
C ASN A 40 1.02 6.67 5.48
N HIS A 41 0.95 5.89 4.40
CA HIS A 41 -0.15 4.98 4.10
C HIS A 41 -0.41 3.95 5.21
N LEU A 42 0.63 3.50 5.90
CA LEU A 42 0.53 2.46 6.93
C LEU A 42 0.41 3.01 8.35
N ALA A 43 0.50 4.34 8.52
CA ALA A 43 0.28 4.94 9.83
C ALA A 43 -1.18 4.73 10.27
N PRO A 44 -1.46 4.60 11.58
CA PRO A 44 -2.82 4.50 12.10
C PRO A 44 -3.60 5.79 11.87
N TYR A 45 -4.93 5.71 11.92
CA TYR A 45 -5.84 6.80 11.59
C TYR A 45 -5.50 8.10 12.31
N ALA A 46 -5.27 8.04 13.62
CA ALA A 46 -4.91 9.22 14.42
C ALA A 46 -3.66 9.92 13.87
N ALA A 47 -2.62 9.17 13.49
CA ALA A 47 -1.40 9.71 12.92
C ALA A 47 -1.61 10.25 11.48
N ARG A 48 -2.50 9.61 10.69
CA ARG A 48 -2.91 10.13 9.38
C ARG A 48 -3.63 11.47 9.54
N GLN A 49 -4.56 11.61 10.48
CA GLN A 49 -5.26 12.87 10.74
C GLN A 49 -4.30 13.99 11.18
N ILE A 50 -3.33 13.69 12.06
CA ILE A 50 -2.29 14.65 12.47
C ILE A 50 -1.47 15.11 11.26
N SER A 51 -1.11 14.19 10.37
CA SER A 51 -0.33 14.52 9.16
C SER A 51 -1.13 15.36 8.16
N LEU A 52 -2.45 15.22 8.13
CA LEU A 52 -3.35 15.94 7.22
C LEU A 52 -3.78 17.31 7.77
N ALA A 53 -3.73 17.51 9.09
CA ALA A 53 -4.17 18.74 9.74
C ALA A 53 -3.49 20.03 9.22
N PRO A 54 -2.17 20.08 8.93
CA PRO A 54 -1.52 21.27 8.38
C PRO A 54 -2.05 21.68 7.00
N TYR A 55 -2.67 20.74 6.27
CA TYR A 55 -3.25 20.98 4.95
C TYR A 55 -4.74 21.33 5.01
N GLY A 56 -5.36 21.33 6.20
CA GLY A 56 -6.80 21.53 6.36
C GLY A 56 -7.65 20.40 5.74
N ILE A 57 -7.05 19.22 5.51
CA ILE A 57 -7.71 18.11 4.83
C ILE A 57 -8.46 17.25 5.85
N ARG A 58 -9.77 17.11 5.64
CA ARG A 58 -10.59 16.08 6.28
C ARG A 58 -10.82 14.95 5.29
N CYS A 59 -10.07 13.86 5.43
CA CYS A 59 -10.16 12.73 4.52
C CYS A 59 -11.33 11.80 4.89
N ASP A 60 -12.16 11.48 3.90
CA ASP A 60 -13.35 10.62 4.00
C ASP A 60 -13.19 9.34 3.15
N CYS A 61 -11.96 8.98 2.78
CA CYS A 61 -11.69 7.74 2.06
C CYS A 61 -12.14 6.51 2.87
N PRO A 62 -12.32 5.33 2.23
CA PRO A 62 -12.79 4.12 2.91
C PRO A 62 -12.01 3.77 4.18
N ALA A 63 -10.68 3.92 4.17
CA ALA A 63 -9.82 3.68 5.33
C ALA A 63 -9.99 4.68 6.49
N CYS A 64 -10.55 5.86 6.23
CA CYS A 64 -10.88 6.84 7.27
C CYS A 64 -12.31 6.66 7.79
N VAL A 65 -13.23 6.17 6.95
CA VAL A 65 -14.61 5.85 7.34
C VAL A 65 -14.64 4.63 8.26
N ASP A 66 -14.01 3.52 7.86
CA ASP A 66 -13.80 2.34 8.72
C ASP A 66 -12.37 2.32 9.29
N HIS A 67 -12.04 3.32 10.10
CA HIS A 67 -10.68 3.46 10.62
C HIS A 67 -10.26 2.30 11.54
N VAL A 68 -11.19 1.63 12.23
CA VAL A 68 -10.86 0.54 13.17
C VAL A 68 -10.41 -0.71 12.43
N GLY A 69 -11.18 -1.16 11.43
CA GLY A 69 -10.80 -2.30 10.60
C GLY A 69 -9.52 -2.00 9.81
N SER A 70 -9.47 -0.81 9.24
CA SER A 70 -8.38 -0.36 8.40
C SER A 70 -7.04 -0.22 9.13
N ASP A 71 -7.03 0.24 10.39
CA ASP A 71 -5.81 0.30 11.20
C ASP A 71 -5.30 -1.10 11.58
N LYS A 72 -6.21 -2.05 11.87
CA LYS A 72 -5.83 -3.45 12.12
C LYS A 72 -5.19 -4.07 10.88
N ASN A 73 -5.75 -3.81 9.70
CA ASN A 73 -5.21 -4.31 8.43
C ASN A 73 -3.85 -3.68 8.10
N ARG A 74 -3.70 -2.36 8.25
CA ARG A 74 -2.41 -1.65 8.07
C ARG A 74 -1.32 -2.17 9.01
N LEU A 75 -1.66 -2.49 10.27
CA LEU A 75 -0.73 -3.11 11.20
C LEU A 75 -0.30 -4.51 10.76
N ARG A 76 -1.23 -5.31 10.20
CA ARG A 76 -0.89 -6.62 9.65
C ARG A 76 0.02 -6.50 8.42
N ILE A 77 -0.28 -5.56 7.54
CA ILE A 77 0.47 -5.29 6.31
C ILE A 77 1.88 -4.76 6.61
N SER A 78 2.03 -3.90 7.63
CA SER A 78 3.35 -3.35 7.98
C SER A 78 4.37 -4.42 8.38
N ARG A 79 3.89 -5.60 8.79
CA ARG A 79 4.67 -6.77 9.19
C ARG A 79 4.96 -7.75 8.06
N VAL A 80 4.62 -7.44 6.81
CA VAL A 80 4.93 -8.30 5.65
C VAL A 80 6.42 -8.67 5.60
N GLN A 81 7.30 -7.76 5.99
CA GLN A 81 8.76 -8.00 6.01
C GLN A 81 9.17 -9.13 6.95
N ASP A 82 8.39 -9.43 7.99
CA ASP A 82 8.68 -10.51 8.95
C ASP A 82 8.64 -11.90 8.29
N ALA A 83 7.97 -12.02 7.13
CA ALA A 83 7.92 -13.25 6.36
C ALA A 83 9.18 -13.49 5.51
N VAL A 84 9.98 -12.46 5.21
CA VAL A 84 11.15 -12.55 4.30
C VAL A 84 12.14 -13.65 4.68
N PRO A 85 12.51 -13.87 5.96
CA PRO A 85 13.39 -14.97 6.32
C PRO A 85 12.86 -16.36 5.97
N ALA A 86 11.54 -16.58 6.10
CA ALA A 86 10.90 -17.84 5.71
C ALA A 86 10.95 -18.04 4.19
N ILE A 87 10.78 -16.95 3.44
CA ILE A 87 10.85 -16.95 1.97
C ILE A 87 12.26 -17.28 1.49
N VAL A 88 13.28 -16.66 2.06
CA VAL A 88 14.69 -16.94 1.74
C VAL A 88 15.03 -18.40 2.01
N LYS A 89 14.60 -18.95 3.15
CA LYS A 89 14.79 -20.37 3.48
C LYS A 89 14.10 -21.29 2.50
N TRP A 90 12.89 -20.93 2.05
CA TRP A 90 12.17 -21.69 1.05
C TRP A 90 12.86 -21.65 -0.32
N ALA A 91 13.26 -20.48 -0.79
CA ALA A 91 13.93 -20.31 -2.07
C ALA A 91 15.27 -21.08 -2.15
N ALA A 92 15.92 -21.28 -1.00
CA ALA A 92 17.15 -22.06 -0.89
C ALA A 92 16.92 -23.58 -0.78
N ASN A 93 15.67 -24.06 -0.70
CA ASN A 93 15.35 -25.48 -0.51
C ASN A 93 14.41 -26.02 -1.61
N PRO A 94 14.96 -26.69 -2.64
CA PRO A 94 14.18 -27.22 -3.76
C PRO A 94 13.25 -28.40 -3.39
N GLY A 95 13.32 -28.91 -2.14
CA GLY A 95 12.44 -29.98 -1.65
C GLY A 95 11.11 -29.48 -1.06
N LEU A 96 10.90 -28.17 -0.96
CA LEU A 96 9.64 -27.62 -0.45
C LEU A 96 8.61 -27.42 -1.59
N PRO A 97 7.31 -27.51 -1.28
CA PRO A 97 6.25 -27.28 -2.28
C PRO A 97 6.37 -25.90 -2.92
N SER A 98 6.15 -25.82 -4.23
CA SER A 98 6.24 -24.57 -5.00
C SER A 98 5.15 -23.55 -4.62
N ASP A 99 4.04 -24.02 -4.06
CA ASP A 99 2.86 -23.24 -3.68
C ASP A 99 2.84 -22.78 -2.21
N LEU A 100 3.84 -23.19 -1.42
CA LEU A 100 3.90 -22.95 0.02
C LEU A 100 3.77 -21.47 0.39
N LEU A 101 4.33 -20.59 -0.44
CA LEU A 101 4.28 -19.13 -0.27
C LEU A 101 3.22 -18.46 -1.13
N LEU A 102 2.80 -19.10 -2.22
CA LEU A 102 1.86 -18.52 -3.17
C LEU A 102 0.52 -18.20 -2.50
N THR A 103 -0.06 -19.15 -1.77
CA THR A 103 -1.38 -18.93 -1.12
C THR A 103 -1.32 -17.81 -0.07
N PRO A 104 -0.36 -17.78 0.87
CA PRO A 104 -0.19 -16.65 1.78
C PRO A 104 0.03 -15.31 1.08
N SER A 105 0.86 -15.28 0.03
CA SER A 105 1.17 -14.06 -0.72
C SER A 105 -0.06 -13.51 -1.45
N LEU A 106 -0.83 -14.37 -2.13
CA LEU A 106 -2.08 -13.96 -2.78
C LEU A 106 -3.09 -13.36 -1.79
N LYS A 107 -3.27 -13.99 -0.62
CA LYS A 107 -4.12 -13.44 0.44
C LYS A 107 -3.64 -12.09 0.97
N MET A 108 -2.32 -11.86 0.95
CA MET A 108 -1.76 -10.58 1.36
C MET A 108 -1.94 -9.52 0.26
N LEU A 109 -1.79 -9.87 -1.02
CA LEU A 109 -2.10 -8.98 -2.14
C LEU A 109 -3.56 -8.56 -2.12
N GLU A 110 -4.50 -9.50 -1.97
CA GLU A 110 -5.94 -9.21 -1.85
C GLU A 110 -6.21 -8.23 -0.70
N LEU A 111 -5.54 -8.40 0.44
CA LEU A 111 -5.67 -7.49 1.58
C LEU A 111 -5.13 -6.09 1.25
N LEU A 112 -3.96 -5.98 0.63
CA LEU A 112 -3.36 -4.73 0.19
C LEU A 112 -4.24 -3.98 -0.83
N GLU A 113 -4.78 -4.69 -1.81
CA GLU A 113 -5.70 -4.15 -2.82
C GLU A 113 -7.01 -3.68 -2.18
N SER A 114 -7.57 -4.46 -1.24
CA SER A 114 -8.79 -4.08 -0.51
C SER A 114 -8.62 -2.81 0.33
N GLU A 115 -7.39 -2.52 0.78
CA GLU A 115 -7.04 -1.31 1.53
C GLU A 115 -6.54 -0.17 0.62
N GLY A 116 -6.45 -0.39 -0.70
CA GLY A 116 -5.96 0.58 -1.69
C GLY A 116 -4.51 1.01 -1.45
N LEU A 117 -3.64 0.05 -1.12
CA LEU A 117 -2.24 0.25 -0.72
C LEU A 117 -1.24 -0.15 -1.82
N GLU A 118 -1.64 -0.12 -3.08
CA GLU A 118 -0.81 -0.51 -4.23
C GLU A 118 0.41 0.42 -4.43
N ALA A 119 0.34 1.66 -3.91
CA ALA A 119 1.45 2.61 -3.88
C ALA A 119 2.54 2.28 -2.84
N THR A 120 2.35 1.23 -2.02
CA THR A 120 3.26 0.96 -0.90
C THR A 120 4.39 -0.01 -1.28
N PRO A 121 5.58 0.10 -0.65
CA PRO A 121 6.64 -0.89 -0.84
C PRO A 121 6.23 -2.32 -0.48
N GLN A 122 5.27 -2.48 0.44
CA GLN A 122 4.73 -3.78 0.85
C GLN A 122 4.03 -4.46 -0.31
N TYR A 123 3.31 -3.71 -1.15
CA TYR A 123 2.67 -4.25 -2.34
C TYR A 123 3.70 -4.84 -3.31
N LEU A 124 4.75 -4.09 -3.62
CA LEU A 124 5.84 -4.59 -4.46
C LEU A 124 6.53 -5.81 -3.84
N LEU A 125 6.79 -5.79 -2.54
CA LEU A 125 7.45 -6.89 -1.84
C LEU A 125 6.66 -8.20 -1.98
N VAL A 126 5.34 -8.17 -1.84
CA VAL A 126 4.49 -9.37 -1.97
C VAL A 126 4.30 -9.76 -3.44
N LEU A 127 4.15 -8.78 -4.34
CA LEU A 127 3.93 -9.03 -5.76
C LEU A 127 5.12 -9.76 -6.41
N TYR A 128 6.35 -9.43 -6.02
CA TYR A 128 7.54 -10.14 -6.50
C TYR A 128 7.71 -11.55 -5.91
N GLN A 129 6.82 -11.99 -5.02
CA GLN A 129 6.82 -13.32 -4.41
C GLN A 129 5.74 -14.25 -4.98
N THR A 130 4.84 -13.74 -5.83
CA THR A 130 3.79 -14.51 -6.53
C THR A 130 4.17 -14.78 -7.97
#